data_AF-A0A059XA58-F1
#
_entry.id   AF-A0A059XA58-F1
#
_cell.length_a   1.000
_cell.length_b   1.000
_cell.length_c   1.000
_cell.angle_alpha   90.00
_cell.angle_beta   90.00
_cell.angle_gamma   90.00
#
_symmetry.space_group_name_H-M   'P 1'
#
loop_
_entity.id
_entity.type
_entity.pdbx_description
1 polymer ?
#
loop_
_entity_poly.entity_id
_entity_poly.type
_entity_poly.pdbx_seq_one_letter_code
_entity_poly.pdbx_strand_id
1 'polypeptide(L)'
;MDVLIGAEYFATHLPSPGYKPLFGVLWDMIGDKDLRIPQEGYSVQQAPEVVQRVWSLADELGYSDVFTNDNAGAITDDHVPLLQAGLRVIDVIDLTYPPHHTPHDTMDKISAKSLGIVGDVAAALIARQ
;
A
#
# COMPACT_ATOMS: atom_id res chain seq x y z
N MET A 1 21.73 -3.96 1.46
CA MET A 1 20.91 -2.86 0.93
C MET A 1 20.48 -2.07 2.15
N ASP A 2 20.78 -0.79 2.22
CA ASP A 2 20.42 0.06 3.36
C ASP A 2 19.04 0.69 3.11
N VAL A 3 18.01 -0.15 2.97
CA VAL A 3 16.58 0.25 2.85
C VAL A 3 15.78 -0.47 3.95
N LEU A 4 14.56 0.00 4.23
CA LEU A 4 13.63 -0.58 5.21
C LEU A 4 14.07 -0.54 6.68
N ILE A 5 15.13 0.21 7.01
CA ILE A 5 15.71 0.28 8.36
C ILE A 5 14.65 0.58 9.43
N GLY A 6 13.70 1.48 9.11
CA GLY A 6 12.59 1.83 10.00
C GLY A 6 11.61 0.67 10.21
N ALA A 7 11.15 0.03 9.13
CA ALA A 7 10.23 -1.09 9.22
C ALA A 7 10.86 -2.33 9.87
N GLU A 8 12.12 -2.64 9.56
CA GLU A 8 12.87 -3.73 10.20
C GLU A 8 13.02 -3.50 11.72
N TYR A 9 13.34 -2.26 12.11
CA TYR A 9 13.40 -1.91 13.52
C TYR A 9 12.03 -2.06 14.19
N PHE A 10 10.96 -1.53 13.59
CA PHE A 10 9.61 -1.65 14.13
C PHE A 10 9.16 -3.11 14.26
N ALA A 11 9.39 -3.94 13.23
CA ALA A 11 9.03 -5.36 13.20
C ALA A 11 9.68 -6.16 14.35
N THR A 12 10.84 -5.71 14.84
CA THR A 12 11.57 -6.34 15.95
C THR A 12 11.35 -5.64 17.29
N HIS A 13 10.71 -4.48 17.32
CA HIS A 13 10.45 -3.65 18.50
C HIS A 13 8.99 -3.22 18.60
N LEU A 14 8.08 -4.20 18.54
CA LEU A 14 6.64 -3.92 18.59
C LEU A 14 6.27 -3.14 19.88
N PRO A 15 5.30 -2.20 19.82
CA PRO A 15 5.00 -1.28 20.92
C PRO A 15 4.62 -1.92 22.25
N SER A 16 4.07 -3.14 22.22
CA SER A 16 3.67 -3.87 23.43
C SER A 16 3.69 -5.39 23.22
N PRO A 17 3.84 -6.19 24.28
CA PRO A 17 3.56 -7.61 24.23
C PRO A 17 2.12 -7.85 23.76
N GLY A 18 1.95 -8.51 22.62
CA GLY A 18 0.63 -8.77 22.02
C GLY A 18 0.13 -7.71 21.05
N TYR A 19 0.98 -6.77 20.59
CA TYR A 19 0.63 -5.87 19.49
C TYR A 19 0.21 -6.69 18.25
N LYS A 20 -1.10 -6.66 17.95
CA LYS A 20 -1.72 -7.48 16.91
C LYS A 20 -2.87 -6.70 16.25
N PRO A 21 -2.56 -5.72 15.37
CA PRO A 21 -3.59 -5.08 14.56
C PRO A 21 -4.32 -6.13 13.71
N LEU A 22 -5.58 -5.84 13.34
CA LEU A 22 -6.35 -6.70 12.44
C LEU A 22 -5.66 -6.84 11.08
N PHE A 23 -5.16 -5.71 10.58
CA PHE A 23 -4.34 -5.60 9.38
C PHE A 23 -3.64 -4.24 9.35
N GLY A 24 -2.74 -4.03 8.40
CA GLY A 24 -2.15 -2.74 8.05
C GLY A 24 -2.13 -2.54 6.54
N VAL A 25 -1.99 -1.28 6.13
CA VAL A 25 -1.84 -0.88 4.72
C VAL A 25 -0.69 0.13 4.67
N LEU A 26 0.36 -0.21 3.92
CA LEU A 26 1.39 0.71 3.50
C LEU A 26 0.89 1.47 2.28
N TRP A 27 1.11 2.78 2.25
CA TRP A 27 0.76 3.65 1.14
C TRP A 27 2.05 4.25 0.60
N ASP A 28 2.54 3.76 -0.53
CA ASP A 28 3.76 4.26 -1.17
C ASP A 28 3.49 4.76 -2.58
N MET A 29 4.07 5.91 -2.96
CA MET A 29 3.96 6.50 -4.30
C MET A 29 2.51 6.70 -4.82
N ILE A 30 1.54 6.92 -3.93
CA ILE A 30 0.10 7.05 -4.21
C ILE A 30 -0.35 8.40 -4.81
N GLY A 31 0.60 9.25 -5.24
CA GLY A 31 0.33 10.64 -5.59
C GLY A 31 0.17 10.93 -7.08
N ASP A 32 0.53 9.98 -7.96
CA ASP A 32 0.69 10.24 -9.39
C ASP A 32 -0.58 10.78 -10.07
N LYS A 33 -0.43 11.61 -11.11
CA LYS A 33 -1.53 12.12 -11.93
C LYS A 33 -2.21 11.03 -12.74
N ASP A 34 -1.44 10.06 -13.20
CA ASP A 34 -1.91 8.92 -13.97
C ASP A 34 -1.89 7.64 -13.10
N LEU A 35 -2.24 7.81 -11.81
CA LEU A 35 -2.15 6.79 -10.77
C LEU A 35 -2.82 5.48 -11.17
N ARG A 36 -2.05 4.40 -11.03
CA ARG A 36 -2.54 3.04 -11.23
C ARG A 36 -1.94 2.09 -10.20
N ILE A 37 -2.79 1.42 -9.44
CA ILE A 37 -2.41 0.59 -8.31
C ILE A 37 -2.87 -0.86 -8.58
N PRO A 38 -1.98 -1.72 -9.12
CA PRO A 38 -2.20 -3.16 -9.18
C PRO A 38 -2.03 -3.82 -7.81
N GLN A 39 -2.44 -5.08 -7.69
CA GLN A 39 -2.23 -5.87 -6.47
C GLN A 39 -0.76 -6.33 -6.37
N GLU A 40 -0.05 -5.86 -5.33
CA GLU A 40 1.36 -6.16 -5.11
C GLU A 40 1.59 -7.65 -4.76
N GLY A 41 2.68 -8.22 -5.27
CA GLY A 41 2.92 -9.66 -5.25
C GLY A 41 3.06 -10.30 -3.85
N TYR A 42 3.85 -9.71 -2.94
CA TYR A 42 3.98 -10.24 -1.58
C TYR A 42 2.70 -10.06 -0.77
N SER A 43 1.97 -8.97 -1.00
CA SER A 43 0.68 -8.65 -0.42
C SER A 43 -0.36 -9.70 -0.81
N VAL A 44 -0.46 -10.04 -2.10
CA VAL A 44 -1.35 -11.11 -2.59
C VAL A 44 -0.95 -12.47 -2.03
N GLN A 45 0.35 -12.78 -1.98
CA GLN A 45 0.82 -14.08 -1.51
C GLN A 45 0.62 -14.27 -0.01
N GLN A 46 0.89 -13.24 0.77
CA GLN A 46 1.00 -13.35 2.21
C GLN A 46 -0.24 -12.81 2.93
N ALA A 47 -0.90 -11.77 2.45
CA ALA A 47 -2.11 -11.17 3.06
C ALA A 47 -3.28 -10.97 2.06
N PRO A 48 -3.70 -12.02 1.31
CA PRO A 48 -4.72 -11.92 0.26
C PRO A 48 -6.07 -11.41 0.77
N GLU A 49 -6.43 -11.71 2.03
CA GLU A 49 -7.67 -11.26 2.63
C GLU A 49 -7.70 -9.74 2.87
N VAL A 50 -6.53 -9.14 3.10
CA VAL A 50 -6.39 -7.69 3.26
C VAL A 50 -6.42 -7.03 1.89
N VAL A 51 -5.74 -7.60 0.88
CA VAL A 51 -5.82 -7.14 -0.51
C VAL A 51 -7.27 -7.15 -0.98
N GLN A 52 -7.98 -8.27 -0.81
CA GLN A 52 -9.39 -8.37 -1.19
C GLN A 52 -10.25 -7.31 -0.51
N ARG A 53 -10.03 -7.06 0.79
CA ARG A 53 -10.76 -6.03 1.54
C ARG A 53 -10.54 -4.63 0.94
N VAL A 54 -9.29 -4.26 0.65
CA VAL A 54 -8.96 -2.93 0.12
C VAL A 54 -9.50 -2.75 -1.30
N TRP A 55 -9.27 -3.72 -2.18
CA TRP A 55 -9.71 -3.62 -3.58
C TRP A 55 -11.22 -3.73 -3.74
N SER A 56 -11.90 -4.57 -2.97
CA SER A 56 -13.38 -4.64 -3.02
C SER A 56 -13.99 -3.32 -2.55
N LEU A 57 -13.43 -2.70 -1.51
CA LEU A 57 -13.90 -1.40 -1.04
C LEU A 57 -13.64 -0.28 -2.07
N ALA A 58 -12.49 -0.31 -2.74
CA ALA A 58 -12.22 0.62 -3.84
C ALA A 58 -13.21 0.45 -4.99
N ASP A 59 -13.57 -0.78 -5.34
CA ASP A 59 -14.59 -1.08 -6.36
C ASP A 59 -15.98 -0.58 -5.94
N GLU A 60 -16.39 -0.80 -4.69
CA GLU A 60 -17.64 -0.27 -4.13
C GLU A 60 -17.72 1.26 -4.18
N LEU A 61 -16.59 1.95 -4.04
CA LEU A 61 -16.48 3.41 -4.13
C LEU A 61 -16.37 3.91 -5.58
N GLY A 62 -16.28 3.01 -6.56
CA GLY A 62 -16.19 3.33 -7.99
C GLY A 62 -14.77 3.68 -8.46
N TYR A 63 -13.74 3.15 -7.82
CA TYR A 63 -12.33 3.44 -8.10
C TYR A 63 -11.55 2.30 -8.77
N SER A 64 -12.25 1.35 -9.40
CA SER A 64 -11.63 0.18 -10.06
C SER A 64 -10.74 0.52 -11.27
N ASP A 65 -10.85 1.73 -11.80
CA ASP A 65 -9.94 2.24 -12.83
C ASP A 65 -8.55 2.60 -12.25
N VAL A 66 -8.48 2.88 -10.94
CA VAL A 66 -7.22 3.20 -10.22
C VAL A 66 -6.72 1.99 -9.43
N PHE A 67 -7.58 1.37 -8.63
CA PHE A 67 -7.29 0.13 -7.91
C PHE A 67 -7.64 -1.06 -8.80
N THR A 68 -6.67 -1.54 -9.57
CA THR A 68 -6.91 -2.52 -10.62
C THR A 68 -6.70 -3.95 -10.11
N ASN A 69 -7.54 -4.88 -10.55
CA ASN A 69 -7.55 -6.28 -10.08
C ASN A 69 -6.47 -7.19 -10.69
N ASP A 70 -5.57 -6.65 -11.51
CA ASP A 70 -4.40 -7.39 -11.99
C ASP A 70 -3.30 -7.45 -10.94
N ASN A 71 -2.59 -8.58 -10.93
CA ASN A 71 -1.43 -8.78 -10.10
C ASN A 71 -0.21 -8.12 -10.74
N ALA A 72 0.60 -7.47 -9.91
CA ALA A 72 1.93 -7.03 -10.27
C ALA A 72 3.01 -7.96 -9.72
N GLY A 73 4.26 -7.62 -10.04
CA GLY A 73 5.43 -8.26 -9.44
C GLY A 73 5.48 -8.04 -7.93
N ALA A 74 6.23 -8.89 -7.23
CA ALA A 74 6.53 -8.68 -5.84
C ALA A 74 7.61 -7.60 -5.68
N ILE A 75 7.43 -6.68 -4.74
CA ILE A 75 8.40 -5.61 -4.44
C ILE A 75 8.85 -5.68 -2.99
N THR A 76 10.15 -5.53 -2.77
CA THR A 76 10.68 -5.38 -1.42
C THR A 76 10.39 -3.98 -0.92
N ASP A 77 9.46 -3.87 0.03
CA ASP A 77 9.10 -2.60 0.70
C ASP A 77 8.79 -2.83 2.20
N ASP A 78 8.45 -1.78 2.94
CA ASP A 78 8.29 -1.75 4.40
C ASP A 78 7.24 -2.76 4.91
N HIS A 79 6.31 -3.19 4.06
CA HIS A 79 5.34 -4.22 4.39
C HIS A 79 5.99 -5.61 4.56
N VAL A 80 7.13 -5.89 3.91
CA VAL A 80 7.79 -7.21 3.91
C VAL A 80 8.32 -7.61 5.29
N PRO A 81 9.11 -6.78 6.01
CA PRO A 81 9.51 -7.10 7.39
C PRO A 81 8.32 -7.29 8.34
N LEU A 82 7.24 -6.52 8.13
CA LEU A 82 6.02 -6.62 8.94
C LEU A 82 5.28 -7.94 8.70
N LEU A 83 5.18 -8.37 7.44
CA LEU A 83 4.66 -9.69 7.06
C LEU A 83 5.50 -10.81 7.70
N GLN A 84 6.84 -10.70 7.67
CA GLN A 84 7.75 -11.66 8.29
C GLN A 84 7.60 -11.73 9.81
N ALA A 85 7.25 -10.62 10.46
CA ALA A 85 6.90 -10.57 11.88
C ALA A 85 5.49 -11.13 12.20
N GLY A 86 4.77 -11.63 11.19
CA GLY A 86 3.44 -12.22 11.34
C GLY A 86 2.29 -11.21 11.36
N LEU A 87 2.57 -9.94 11.05
CA LEU A 87 1.51 -8.94 10.84
C LEU A 87 0.87 -9.12 9.47
N ARG A 88 -0.37 -8.67 9.31
CA ARG A 88 -1.12 -8.73 8.05
C ARG A 88 -1.07 -7.36 7.39
N VAL A 89 0.04 -7.04 6.72
CA VAL A 89 0.25 -5.71 6.11
C VAL A 89 0.41 -5.86 4.60
N ILE A 90 -0.35 -5.09 3.85
CA ILE A 90 -0.23 -5.03 2.38
C ILE A 90 0.41 -3.72 1.95
N ASP A 91 0.82 -3.67 0.69
CA ASP A 91 1.32 -2.49 0.02
C ASP A 91 0.38 -2.00 -1.07
N VAL A 92 0.09 -0.70 -1.03
CA VAL A 92 -0.69 0.03 -2.01
C VAL A 92 0.27 0.99 -2.69
N ILE A 93 0.76 0.58 -3.87
CA ILE A 93 1.87 1.22 -4.56
C ILE A 93 1.64 1.30 -6.08
N ASP A 94 2.05 2.42 -6.68
CA ASP A 94 2.12 2.57 -8.14
C ASP A 94 3.48 2.07 -8.65
N LEU A 95 3.48 0.86 -9.20
CA LEU A 95 4.70 0.22 -9.73
C LEU A 95 5.07 0.70 -11.14
N THR A 96 4.29 1.60 -11.72
CA THR A 96 4.47 2.10 -13.09
C THR A 96 4.91 3.56 -13.17
N TYR A 97 5.16 4.23 -12.03
CA TYR A 97 5.54 5.64 -11.94
C TYR A 97 6.96 5.94 -12.48
N PRO A 98 7.10 6.55 -13.67
CA PRO A 98 8.41 6.73 -14.31
C PRO A 98 9.39 7.68 -13.58
N PRO A 99 8.95 8.76 -12.89
CA PRO A 99 9.85 9.65 -12.16
C PRO A 99 10.49 9.07 -10.88
N HIS A 100 10.17 7.83 -10.48
CA HIS A 100 10.70 7.21 -9.27
C HIS A 100 12.24 7.30 -9.18
N HIS A 101 12.74 7.78 -8.03
CA HIS A 101 14.18 8.02 -7.79
C HIS A 101 14.87 8.94 -8.82
N THR A 102 14.11 9.86 -9.43
CA THR A 102 14.66 10.88 -10.31
C THR A 102 14.47 12.28 -9.71
N PRO A 103 15.27 13.28 -10.10
CA PRO A 103 15.01 14.68 -9.78
C PRO A 103 13.68 15.23 -10.34
N HIS A 104 12.97 14.46 -11.15
CA HIS A 104 11.66 14.81 -11.71
C HIS A 104 10.48 14.29 -10.88
N ASP A 105 10.75 13.61 -9.76
CA ASP A 105 9.74 13.32 -8.75
C ASP A 105 9.42 14.60 -7.97
N THR A 106 8.58 15.42 -8.62
CA THR A 106 8.27 16.79 -8.20
C THR A 106 6.76 17.00 -8.13
N MET A 107 6.33 18.07 -7.46
CA MET A 107 4.91 18.36 -7.20
C MET A 107 4.04 18.44 -8.47
N ASP A 108 4.61 18.72 -9.63
CA ASP A 108 3.89 18.71 -10.90
C ASP A 108 3.50 17.31 -11.38
N LYS A 109 3.96 16.24 -10.73
CA LYS A 109 3.49 14.86 -10.94
C LYS A 109 2.34 14.47 -10.02
N ILE A 110 2.11 15.24 -8.97
CA ILE A 110 1.11 14.94 -7.96
C ILE A 110 -0.27 15.44 -8.35
N SER A 111 -1.30 14.66 -8.02
CA SER A 111 -2.71 14.95 -8.28
C SER A 111 -3.54 14.91 -7.00
N ALA A 112 -4.23 16.01 -6.72
CA ALA A 112 -5.20 16.07 -5.62
C ALA A 112 -6.35 15.06 -5.83
N LYS A 113 -6.70 14.75 -7.08
CA LYS A 113 -7.70 13.73 -7.39
C LYS A 113 -7.21 12.34 -6.96
N SER A 114 -5.97 11.99 -7.27
CA SER A 114 -5.39 10.68 -6.94
C SER A 114 -5.25 10.49 -5.43
N LEU A 115 -4.73 11.51 -4.74
CA LEU A 115 -4.70 11.55 -3.28
C LEU A 115 -6.10 11.47 -2.66
N GLY A 116 -7.10 12.12 -3.27
CA GLY A 116 -8.50 12.04 -2.85
C GLY A 116 -9.06 10.62 -2.95
N ILE A 117 -8.86 9.95 -4.09
CA ILE A 117 -9.27 8.55 -4.31
C ILE A 117 -8.68 7.62 -3.25
N VAL A 118 -7.36 7.71 -3.02
CA VAL A 118 -6.66 6.88 -2.04
C VAL A 118 -7.12 7.22 -0.62
N GLY A 119 -7.30 8.51 -0.33
CA GLY A 119 -7.83 8.99 0.96
C GLY A 119 -9.24 8.49 1.26
N ASP A 120 -10.13 8.45 0.27
CA ASP A 120 -11.50 7.95 0.42
C ASP A 120 -11.50 6.46 0.75
N VAL A 121 -10.66 5.65 0.10
CA VAL A 121 -10.47 4.23 0.43
C VAL A 121 -9.91 4.07 1.84
N ALA A 122 -8.85 4.81 2.18
CA ALA A 122 -8.22 4.75 3.51
C ALA A 122 -9.19 5.12 4.64
N ALA A 123 -9.97 6.20 4.46
CA ALA A 123 -10.96 6.64 5.43
C ALA A 123 -12.10 5.60 5.58
N ALA A 124 -12.58 5.05 4.46
CA ALA A 124 -13.63 4.04 4.47
C ALA A 124 -13.18 2.73 5.14
N LEU A 125 -11.93 2.32 4.98
CA LEU A 125 -11.36 1.14 5.67
C LEU A 125 -11.44 1.25 7.19
N ILE A 126 -11.17 2.46 7.71
CA ILE A 126 -11.17 2.71 9.15
C ILE A 126 -12.60 2.86 9.67
N ALA A 127 -13.50 3.46 8.88
CA ALA A 127 -14.87 3.76 9.29
C ALA A 127 -15.84 2.57 9.23
N ARG A 128 -15.57 1.58 8.37
CA ARG A 128 -16.49 0.44 8.09
C ARG A 128 -16.02 -0.88 8.70
N GLN A 129 -15.35 -0.85 9.85
CA GLN A 129 -14.79 -2.06 10.50
C GLN A 129 -15.86 -3.02 11.02
#